data_AF-A0A935GEL1-F1
#
_entry.id   AF-A0A935GEL1-F1
#
_cell.length_a   1.000
_cell.length_b   1.000
_cell.length_c   1.000
_cell.angle_alpha   90.00
_cell.angle_beta   90.00
_cell.angle_gamma   90.00
#
_symmetry.space_group_name_H-M   'P 1'
#
loop_
_entity.id
_entity.type
_entity.pdbx_description
1 polymer ?
#
loop_
_entity_poly.entity_id
_entity_poly.type
_entity_poly.pdbx_seq_one_letter_code
_entity_poly.pdbx_strand_id
1 'polypeptide(L)'
;MTYNAAGALVGTDTSGKYQFAVDLFDAKGQPVDIAALGIVYAVPTDPDSSGTIHTVDASTLGLVSGNRMIVTLHIDNNHCFADIAPPTIGAAEADPCCGVLHYQPNDSVALGWRALHPHGFAKYSFGVVRGTAYVHSEGWTPVASSTSPLSITVNHLLNDNLPPGCPVDGCAVAGFSENLYVDSMATDGWNSELGYDASAVRAFVLAKS
;
A
#
# COMPACT_ATOMS: atom_id res chain seq x y z
N MET A 1 8.76 1.39 14.31
CA MET A 1 9.23 0.09 13.80
C MET A 1 9.55 0.17 12.31
N THR A 2 10.52 -0.62 11.88
CA THR A 2 10.85 -0.82 10.46
C THR A 2 11.04 -2.31 10.20
N TYR A 3 11.22 -2.69 8.94
CA TYR A 3 11.65 -4.03 8.57
C TYR A 3 13.16 -4.06 8.30
N ASN A 4 13.82 -5.17 8.65
CA ASN A 4 15.17 -5.45 8.17
C ASN A 4 15.14 -6.08 6.76
N ALA A 5 16.30 -6.38 6.18
CA ALA A 5 16.39 -6.96 4.83
C ALA A 5 15.69 -8.34 4.68
N ALA A 6 15.52 -9.08 5.78
CA ALA A 6 14.76 -10.33 5.79
C ALA A 6 13.25 -10.13 6.02
N GLY A 7 12.79 -8.89 6.10
CA GLY A 7 11.41 -8.54 6.41
C GLY A 7 10.99 -8.90 7.83
N ALA A 8 11.92 -8.93 8.78
CA ALA A 8 11.59 -9.05 10.20
C ALA A 8 11.44 -7.65 10.82
N LEU A 9 10.45 -7.48 11.69
CA LEU A 9 10.22 -6.23 12.41
C LEU A 9 11.36 -5.93 13.38
N VAL A 10 11.82 -4.68 13.37
CA VAL A 10 12.85 -4.16 14.26
C VAL A 10 12.48 -2.76 14.78
N GLY A 11 13.08 -2.40 15.92
CA GLY A 11 12.86 -1.12 16.57
C GLY A 11 11.61 -1.08 17.47
N THR A 12 11.38 0.07 18.07
CA THR A 12 10.26 0.29 19.00
C THR A 12 9.02 0.69 18.21
N ASP A 13 7.85 0.22 18.65
CA ASP A 13 6.57 0.75 18.18
C ASP A 13 6.20 2.01 18.96
N THR A 14 5.94 3.08 18.20
CA THR A 14 5.43 4.35 18.73
C THR A 14 4.08 4.71 18.13
N SER A 15 3.45 3.76 17.43
CA SER A 15 2.12 3.94 16.88
C SER A 15 1.07 3.99 17.99
N GLY A 16 -0.09 4.54 17.67
CA GLY A 16 -1.24 4.46 18.55
C GLY A 16 -2.26 5.56 18.34
N LYS A 17 -3.28 5.53 19.20
CA LYS A 17 -4.30 6.57 19.26
C LYS A 17 -3.88 7.63 20.25
N TYR A 18 -3.84 8.87 19.78
CA TYR A 18 -3.51 10.05 20.58
C TYR A 18 -4.74 10.94 20.64
N GLN A 19 -5.11 11.33 21.85
CA GLN A 19 -6.24 12.20 22.08
C GLN A 19 -5.75 13.61 22.41
N PHE A 20 -6.31 14.58 21.69
CA PHE A 20 -6.05 16.00 21.87
C PHE A 20 -7.32 16.68 22.35
N ALA A 21 -7.20 17.49 23.39
CA ALA A 21 -8.27 18.35 23.87
C ALA A 21 -7.99 19.79 23.48
N VAL A 22 -8.99 20.46 22.94
CA VAL A 22 -8.98 21.91 22.76
C VAL A 22 -9.92 22.49 23.81
N ASP A 23 -9.33 23.16 24.80
CA ASP A 23 -10.03 23.90 25.84
C ASP A 23 -9.88 25.41 25.57
N LEU A 24 -10.97 26.15 25.73
CA LEU A 24 -10.97 27.62 25.61
C LEU A 24 -10.88 28.25 27.00
N PHE A 25 -10.00 29.25 27.12
CA PHE A 25 -9.84 30.05 28.33
C PHE A 25 -10.03 31.53 28.00
N ASP A 26 -10.61 32.28 28.93
CA ASP A 26 -10.76 33.72 28.81
C ASP A 26 -9.42 34.46 29.05
N ALA A 27 -9.42 35.79 28.94
CA ALA A 27 -8.25 36.62 29.16
C ALA A 27 -7.66 36.56 30.59
N LYS A 28 -8.40 35.99 31.55
CA LYS A 28 -7.97 35.77 32.94
C LYS A 28 -7.54 34.32 33.18
N GLY A 29 -7.50 33.48 32.14
CA GLY A 29 -7.18 32.07 32.22
C GLY A 29 -8.28 31.20 32.83
N GLN A 30 -9.53 31.67 32.87
CA GLN A 30 -10.66 30.88 33.34
C GLN A 30 -11.29 30.08 32.19
N PRO A 31 -11.74 28.82 32.42
CA PRO A 31 -12.41 28.04 31.38
C PRO A 31 -13.66 28.75 30.86
N VAL A 32 -13.83 28.72 29.54
CA VAL A 32 -15.02 29.28 28.86
C VAL A 32 -16.17 28.28 28.90
N ASP A 33 -17.38 28.77 29.21
CA ASP A 33 -18.63 28.04 28.98
C ASP A 33 -19.10 28.30 27.54
N ILE A 34 -18.87 27.32 26.67
CA ILE A 34 -19.16 27.48 25.24
C ILE A 34 -20.68 27.54 24.99
N ALA A 35 -21.48 26.85 25.79
CA ALA A 35 -22.93 26.82 25.64
C ALA A 35 -23.56 28.15 26.04
N ALA A 36 -23.12 28.73 27.16
CA ALA A 36 -23.58 30.03 27.61
C ALA A 36 -23.24 31.16 26.62
N LEU A 37 -22.12 31.05 25.90
CA LEU A 37 -21.67 32.04 24.92
C LEU A 37 -22.11 31.73 23.48
N GLY A 38 -22.79 30.60 23.24
CA GLY A 38 -23.17 30.17 21.90
C GLY A 38 -21.98 29.89 20.97
N ILE A 39 -20.83 29.51 21.53
CA ILE A 39 -19.62 29.17 20.78
C ILE A 39 -19.72 27.72 20.30
N VAL A 40 -19.35 27.50 19.04
CA VAL A 40 -19.33 26.19 18.39
C VAL A 40 -17.92 25.90 17.88
N TYR A 41 -17.45 24.68 18.09
CA TYR A 41 -16.26 24.18 17.40
C TYR A 41 -16.65 23.71 16.00
N ALA A 42 -15.88 24.11 15.00
CA ALA A 42 -16.15 23.80 13.61
C ALA A 42 -14.99 22.99 13.01
N VAL A 43 -15.30 21.94 12.26
CA VAL A 43 -14.33 21.11 11.55
C VAL A 43 -14.44 21.37 10.05
N PRO A 44 -13.34 21.63 9.34
CA PRO A 44 -13.35 21.74 7.89
C PRO A 44 -13.85 20.44 7.23
N THR A 45 -14.72 20.55 6.22
CA THR A 45 -15.21 19.40 5.44
C THR A 45 -14.38 19.11 4.21
N ASP A 46 -13.61 20.10 3.76
CA ASP A 46 -12.84 20.05 2.52
C ASP A 46 -11.45 20.67 2.76
N PRO A 47 -10.39 20.16 2.10
CA PRO A 47 -9.07 20.78 2.15
C PRO A 47 -9.08 22.05 1.29
N ASP A 48 -9.50 23.17 1.86
CA ASP A 48 -9.44 24.48 1.18
C ASP A 48 -8.20 25.28 1.63
N SER A 49 -7.46 25.80 0.65
CA SER A 49 -6.29 26.66 0.86
C SER A 49 -6.56 28.13 0.53
N SER A 50 -7.77 28.52 0.11
CA SER A 50 -8.14 29.94 -0.04
C SER A 50 -9.65 30.15 -0.26
N GLY A 51 -10.27 31.01 0.57
CA GLY A 51 -11.64 31.48 0.35
C GLY A 51 -12.56 31.17 1.53
N THR A 52 -13.77 30.69 1.23
CA THR A 52 -14.78 30.33 2.22
C THR A 52 -14.54 28.90 2.69
N ILE A 53 -14.15 28.73 3.96
CA ILE A 53 -13.93 27.41 4.55
C ILE A 53 -15.28 26.75 4.83
N HIS A 54 -15.57 25.65 4.14
CA HIS A 54 -16.72 24.80 4.42
C HIS A 54 -16.47 24.03 5.72
N THR A 55 -17.44 24.10 6.63
CA THR A 55 -17.31 23.49 7.96
C THR A 55 -18.58 22.78 8.38
N VAL A 56 -18.40 21.84 9.30
CA VAL A 56 -19.47 21.17 10.04
C VAL A 56 -19.28 21.42 11.53
N ASP A 57 -20.38 21.50 12.28
CA ASP A 57 -20.36 21.57 13.74
C ASP A 57 -19.76 20.29 14.32
N ALA A 58 -18.64 20.43 15.06
CA ALA A 58 -17.90 19.33 15.65
C ALA A 58 -18.73 18.49 16.62
N SER A 59 -19.75 19.07 17.26
CA SER A 59 -20.64 18.36 18.18
C SER A 59 -21.46 17.28 17.46
N THR A 60 -21.83 17.52 16.19
CA THR A 60 -22.56 16.55 15.36
C THR A 60 -21.69 15.35 14.97
N LEU A 61 -20.37 15.50 15.03
CA LEU A 61 -19.40 14.44 14.82
C LEU A 61 -19.01 13.71 16.13
N GLY A 62 -19.63 14.08 17.27
CA GLY A 62 -19.27 13.52 18.58
C GLY A 62 -17.91 13.99 19.10
N LEU A 63 -17.36 15.07 18.55
CA LEU A 63 -16.05 15.60 18.92
C LEU A 63 -16.11 16.62 20.07
N VAL A 64 -17.27 16.90 20.66
CA VAL A 64 -17.41 17.86 21.75
C VAL A 64 -17.89 17.15 23.01
N SER A 65 -17.21 17.39 24.14
CA SER A 65 -17.57 16.87 25.46
C SER A 65 -17.53 18.00 26.48
N GLY A 66 -18.69 18.45 26.96
CA GLY A 66 -18.76 19.67 27.79
C GLY A 66 -18.26 20.89 27.01
N ASN A 67 -17.28 21.61 27.58
CA ASN A 67 -16.73 22.85 26.99
C ASN A 67 -15.52 22.64 26.08
N ARG A 68 -15.14 21.39 25.81
CA ARG A 68 -13.93 21.05 25.03
C ARG A 68 -14.24 20.28 23.77
N MET A 69 -13.42 20.51 22.75
CA MET A 69 -13.32 19.62 21.61
C MET A 69 -12.30 18.52 21.92
N ILE A 70 -12.62 17.27 21.56
CA ILE A 70 -11.78 16.10 21.73
C ILE A 70 -11.57 15.47 20.35
N VAL A 71 -10.32 15.42 19.91
CA VAL A 71 -9.92 14.79 18.64
C VAL A 71 -9.05 13.58 18.94
N THR A 72 -9.36 12.44 18.33
CA THR A 72 -8.51 11.25 18.42
C THR A 72 -7.84 11.02 17.07
N LEU A 73 -6.51 11.12 17.04
CA LEU A 73 -5.70 10.82 15.88
C LEU A 73 -5.12 9.41 16.01
N HIS A 74 -5.10 8.67 14.91
CA HIS A 74 -4.30 7.46 14.82
C HIS A 74 -2.98 7.84 14.16
N ILE A 75 -1.87 7.75 14.91
CA ILE A 75 -0.54 8.02 14.38
C ILE A 75 0.15 6.67 14.18
N ASP A 76 0.50 6.38 12.93
CA ASP A 76 1.29 5.20 12.57
C ASP A 76 2.28 5.59 11.47
N ASN A 77 3.52 5.87 11.87
CA ASN A 77 4.62 6.27 10.99
C ASN A 77 5.53 5.09 10.65
N ASN A 78 5.02 3.87 10.74
CA ASN A 78 5.81 2.68 10.43
C ASN A 78 5.97 2.51 8.91
N HIS A 79 7.16 2.07 8.48
CA HIS A 79 7.41 1.81 7.06
C HIS A 79 6.80 0.49 6.60
N CYS A 80 6.33 0.49 5.36
CA CYS A 80 5.97 -0.71 4.63
C CYS A 80 7.21 -1.56 4.29
N PHE A 81 6.95 -2.79 3.84
CA PHE A 81 7.97 -3.67 3.29
C PHE A 81 7.45 -4.39 2.07
N ALA A 82 8.32 -4.49 1.08
CA ALA A 82 8.09 -5.14 -0.20
C ALA A 82 9.28 -6.06 -0.51
N ASP A 83 8.98 -7.30 -0.89
CA ASP A 83 9.98 -8.26 -1.35
C ASP A 83 9.34 -9.21 -2.37
N ILE A 84 10.12 -9.69 -3.33
CA ILE A 84 9.69 -10.62 -4.38
C ILE A 84 10.66 -11.81 -4.40
N ALA A 85 10.14 -13.00 -4.12
CA ALA A 85 10.87 -14.25 -4.15
C ALA A 85 11.16 -14.67 -5.61
N PRO A 86 12.19 -15.51 -5.87
CA PRO A 86 12.38 -16.07 -7.20
C PRO A 86 11.13 -16.80 -7.70
N PRO A 87 10.71 -16.61 -8.95
CA PRO A 87 9.62 -17.38 -9.51
C PRO A 87 10.03 -18.84 -9.67
N THR A 88 9.08 -19.75 -9.49
CA THR A 88 9.37 -21.19 -9.50
C THR A 88 8.45 -21.99 -10.40
N ILE A 89 8.95 -23.11 -10.93
CA ILE A 89 8.16 -24.18 -11.54
C ILE A 89 8.49 -25.46 -10.76
N GLY A 90 7.54 -25.93 -9.96
CA GLY A 90 7.80 -27.01 -9.01
C GLY A 90 8.91 -26.61 -8.03
N ALA A 91 10.03 -27.33 -8.06
CA ALA A 91 11.21 -27.06 -7.23
C ALA A 91 12.31 -26.25 -7.95
N ALA A 92 12.15 -25.96 -9.25
CA ALA A 92 13.10 -25.17 -9.99
C ALA A 92 12.81 -23.69 -9.80
N GLU A 93 13.83 -22.89 -9.52
CA GLU A 93 13.75 -21.44 -9.40
C GLU A 93 14.45 -20.77 -10.60
N ALA A 94 14.10 -19.52 -10.90
CA ALA A 94 14.87 -18.73 -11.86
C ALA A 94 16.33 -18.62 -11.41
N ASP A 95 17.27 -18.88 -12.34
CA ASP A 95 18.70 -18.83 -12.06
C ASP A 95 19.10 -17.46 -11.47
N PRO A 96 19.80 -17.41 -10.32
CA PRO A 96 20.08 -16.15 -9.64
C PRO A 96 21.12 -15.28 -10.37
N CYS A 97 21.90 -15.84 -11.29
CA CYS A 97 22.91 -15.11 -12.06
C CYS A 97 22.35 -14.56 -13.37
N CYS A 98 21.46 -15.32 -14.01
CA CYS A 98 20.98 -15.10 -15.38
C CYS A 98 19.47 -14.77 -15.45
N GLY A 99 18.72 -15.00 -14.37
CA GLY A 99 17.28 -14.78 -14.28
C GLY A 99 16.45 -15.74 -15.13
N VAL A 100 17.01 -16.85 -15.62
CA VAL A 100 16.32 -17.76 -16.54
C VAL A 100 15.62 -18.87 -15.77
N LEU A 101 14.35 -19.10 -16.09
CA LEU A 101 13.54 -20.22 -15.61
C LEU A 101 13.09 -21.05 -16.81
N HIS A 102 13.53 -22.30 -16.85
CA HIS A 102 13.21 -23.23 -17.93
C HIS A 102 11.82 -23.84 -17.73
N TYR A 103 11.04 -23.92 -18.81
CA TYR A 103 9.65 -24.39 -18.76
C TYR A 103 9.31 -25.47 -19.78
N GLN A 104 8.24 -26.21 -19.50
CA GLN A 104 7.47 -27.06 -20.40
C GLN A 104 6.08 -26.44 -20.67
N PRO A 105 5.43 -26.70 -21.82
CA PRO A 105 4.21 -25.98 -22.23
C PRO A 105 3.04 -25.97 -21.23
N ASN A 106 2.94 -26.98 -20.36
CA ASN A 106 1.83 -27.14 -19.40
C ASN A 106 2.23 -26.76 -17.96
N ASP A 107 3.39 -26.15 -17.77
CA ASP A 107 3.83 -25.73 -16.44
C ASP A 107 3.03 -24.52 -15.94
N SER A 108 3.02 -24.38 -14.62
CA SER A 108 2.58 -23.17 -13.94
C SER A 108 3.75 -22.57 -13.16
N VAL A 109 3.88 -21.26 -13.28
CA VAL A 109 4.87 -20.46 -12.55
C VAL A 109 4.22 -19.98 -11.25
N ALA A 110 4.87 -20.27 -10.12
CA ALA A 110 4.53 -19.66 -8.84
C ALA A 110 5.32 -18.36 -8.67
N LEU A 111 4.59 -17.26 -8.46
CA LEU A 111 5.11 -15.91 -8.27
C LEU A 111 4.91 -15.54 -6.80
N GLY A 112 6.00 -15.45 -6.05
CA GLY A 112 5.99 -15.22 -4.60
C GLY A 112 6.41 -13.80 -4.24
N TRP A 113 5.69 -13.16 -3.31
CA TRP A 113 6.01 -11.82 -2.83
C TRP A 113 5.54 -11.62 -1.39
N ARG A 114 6.04 -10.56 -0.76
CA ARG A 114 5.68 -10.14 0.60
C ARG A 114 5.36 -8.67 0.60
N ALA A 115 4.09 -8.34 0.82
CA ALA A 115 3.61 -6.97 1.00
C ALA A 115 3.19 -6.80 2.46
N LEU A 116 3.90 -5.97 3.23
CA LEU A 116 3.73 -5.90 4.68
C LEU A 116 3.65 -4.46 5.18
N HIS A 117 2.86 -4.26 6.23
CA HIS A 117 2.89 -3.08 7.10
C HIS A 117 2.64 -3.56 8.54
N PRO A 118 3.35 -3.05 9.57
CA PRO A 118 3.37 -3.71 10.89
C PRO A 118 1.99 -3.88 11.54
N HIS A 119 1.06 -2.96 11.27
CA HIS A 119 -0.32 -3.01 11.75
C HIS A 119 -1.37 -3.16 10.64
N GLY A 120 -0.95 -3.47 9.41
CA GLY A 120 -1.86 -3.67 8.28
C GLY A 120 -2.49 -2.41 7.69
N PHE A 121 -2.12 -1.21 8.13
CA PHE A 121 -2.52 0.09 7.53
C PHE A 121 -1.77 0.41 6.23
N ALA A 122 -1.80 -0.52 5.29
CA ALA A 122 -1.28 -0.35 3.95
C ALA A 122 -2.10 -1.15 2.95
N LYS A 123 -1.98 -0.77 1.69
CA LYS A 123 -2.52 -1.50 0.54
C LYS A 123 -1.38 -1.78 -0.44
N TYR A 124 -1.48 -2.83 -1.23
CA TYR A 124 -0.46 -3.19 -2.22
C TYR A 124 -1.07 -3.29 -3.62
N SER A 125 -0.21 -3.17 -4.62
CA SER A 125 -0.49 -3.58 -5.99
C SER A 125 0.64 -4.48 -6.48
N PHE A 126 0.30 -5.52 -7.23
CA PHE A 126 1.26 -6.46 -7.81
C PHE A 126 0.98 -6.62 -9.29
N GLY A 127 2.00 -6.48 -10.14
CA GLY A 127 1.85 -6.56 -11.59
C GLY A 127 2.97 -7.35 -12.24
N VAL A 128 2.61 -8.15 -13.24
CA VAL A 128 3.57 -8.87 -14.09
C VAL A 128 3.50 -8.29 -15.48
N VAL A 129 4.63 -7.79 -15.97
CA VAL A 129 4.77 -7.21 -17.30
C VAL A 129 5.60 -8.14 -18.16
N ARG A 130 5.09 -8.56 -19.32
CA ARG A 130 5.85 -9.23 -20.38
C ARG A 130 6.26 -8.20 -21.42
N GLY A 131 7.56 -7.95 -21.56
CA GLY A 131 8.07 -6.90 -22.46
C GLY A 131 7.49 -5.52 -22.10
N THR A 132 6.42 -5.11 -22.79
CA THR A 132 5.73 -3.83 -22.56
C THR A 132 4.26 -3.97 -22.14
N ALA A 133 3.72 -5.19 -22.02
CA ALA A 133 2.31 -5.43 -21.74
C ALA A 133 2.12 -6.09 -20.37
N TYR A 134 1.15 -5.62 -19.59
CA TYR A 134 0.71 -6.33 -18.39
C TYR A 134 0.07 -7.65 -18.80
N VAL A 135 0.57 -8.74 -18.25
CA VAL A 135 -0.03 -10.09 -18.38
C VAL A 135 -0.75 -10.49 -17.10
N HIS A 136 -0.47 -9.82 -15.99
CA HIS A 136 -1.21 -9.96 -14.75
C HIS A 136 -1.19 -8.65 -13.95
N SER A 137 -2.27 -8.37 -13.22
CA SER A 137 -2.36 -7.23 -12.31
C SER A 137 -3.33 -7.50 -11.17
N GLU A 138 -2.85 -7.36 -9.94
CA GLU A 138 -3.64 -7.18 -8.74
C GLU A 138 -3.67 -5.68 -8.39
N GLY A 139 -4.88 -5.12 -8.30
CA GLY A 139 -5.08 -3.73 -7.91
C GLY A 139 -4.85 -3.49 -6.42
N TRP A 140 -5.09 -2.25 -6.00
CA TRP A 140 -4.94 -1.79 -4.62
C TRP A 140 -5.74 -2.63 -3.62
N THR A 141 -5.05 -3.56 -2.97
CA THR A 141 -5.63 -4.57 -2.06
C THR A 141 -5.02 -4.40 -0.67
N PRO A 142 -5.78 -4.51 0.44
CA PRO A 142 -5.20 -4.45 1.78
C PRO A 142 -4.08 -5.48 1.95
N VAL A 143 -2.96 -5.11 2.58
CA VAL A 143 -1.82 -6.03 2.78
C VAL A 143 -2.19 -7.29 3.58
N ALA A 144 -3.19 -7.18 4.46
CA ALA A 144 -3.74 -8.31 5.21
C ALA A 144 -4.45 -9.37 4.34
N SER A 145 -4.80 -9.03 3.10
CA SER A 145 -5.50 -9.89 2.15
C SER A 145 -4.58 -10.45 1.06
N SER A 146 -3.25 -10.38 1.25
CA SER A 146 -2.30 -10.86 0.24
C SER A 146 -2.50 -12.34 -0.10
N THR A 147 -2.55 -12.63 -1.40
CA THR A 147 -2.82 -13.94 -2.01
C THR A 147 -1.55 -14.70 -2.41
N SER A 148 -0.38 -14.22 -2.03
CA SER A 148 0.90 -14.80 -2.45
C SER A 148 1.17 -16.19 -1.84
N PRO A 149 1.75 -17.16 -2.59
CA PRO A 149 2.16 -17.06 -3.99
C PRO A 149 1.00 -17.21 -4.98
N LEU A 150 1.09 -16.49 -6.09
CA LEU A 150 0.18 -16.60 -7.21
C LEU A 150 0.68 -17.66 -8.20
N SER A 151 -0.20 -18.58 -8.61
CA SER A 151 0.12 -19.57 -9.64
C SER A 151 -0.50 -19.17 -10.98
N ILE A 152 0.34 -18.93 -12.00
CA ILE A 152 -0.08 -18.57 -13.36
C ILE A 152 0.48 -19.59 -14.35
N THR A 153 -0.33 -20.05 -15.31
CA THR A 153 0.16 -20.95 -16.35
C THR A 153 1.17 -20.24 -17.25
N VAL A 154 2.17 -20.98 -17.72
CA VAL A 154 3.12 -20.49 -18.73
C VAL A 154 2.38 -19.99 -19.97
N ASN A 155 1.32 -20.70 -20.40
CA ASN A 155 0.52 -20.29 -21.55
C ASN A 155 -0.08 -18.89 -21.36
N HIS A 156 -0.66 -18.59 -20.20
CA HIS A 156 -1.19 -17.26 -19.89
C HIS A 156 -0.07 -16.22 -19.94
N LEU A 157 1.05 -16.46 -19.24
CA LEU A 157 2.17 -15.52 -19.22
C LEU A 157 2.72 -15.22 -20.62
N LEU A 158 2.76 -16.20 -21.53
CA LEU A 158 3.34 -16.02 -22.87
C LEU A 158 2.37 -15.54 -23.95
N ASN A 159 1.06 -15.70 -23.75
CA ASN A 159 0.07 -15.46 -24.81
C ASN A 159 -0.97 -14.38 -24.51
N ASP A 160 -1.22 -14.06 -23.24
CA ASP A 160 -2.22 -13.04 -22.93
C ASP A 160 -1.69 -11.65 -23.32
N ASN A 161 -2.59 -10.79 -23.78
CA ASN A 161 -2.29 -9.40 -24.17
C ASN A 161 -1.12 -9.26 -25.15
N LEU A 162 -0.98 -10.18 -26.11
CA LEU A 162 0.01 -10.06 -27.18
C LEU A 162 -0.28 -8.82 -28.05
N PRO A 163 0.73 -7.98 -28.33
CA PRO A 163 0.59 -6.88 -29.28
C PRO A 163 0.21 -7.35 -30.69
N PRO A 164 -0.45 -6.48 -31.49
CA PRO A 164 -0.70 -6.77 -32.90
C PRO A 164 0.59 -7.14 -33.65
N GLY A 165 0.56 -8.23 -34.40
CA GLY A 165 1.69 -8.72 -35.19
C GLY A 165 2.57 -9.77 -34.49
N CYS A 166 2.29 -10.11 -33.23
CA CYS A 166 2.95 -11.24 -32.57
C CYS A 166 2.44 -12.61 -33.09
N PRO A 167 3.25 -13.69 -32.96
CA PRO A 167 2.81 -15.04 -33.29
C PRO A 167 1.58 -15.46 -32.47
N VAL A 168 0.68 -16.23 -33.07
CA VAL A 168 -0.57 -16.70 -32.43
C VAL A 168 -0.29 -17.62 -31.24
N ASP A 169 0.83 -18.36 -31.28
CA ASP A 169 1.29 -19.26 -30.21
C ASP A 169 2.31 -18.57 -29.26
N GLY A 170 2.36 -17.24 -29.28
CA GLY A 170 3.18 -16.42 -28.39
C GLY A 170 4.68 -16.58 -28.60
N CYS A 171 5.44 -16.33 -27.53
CA CYS A 171 6.90 -16.34 -27.56
C CYS A 171 7.45 -17.63 -26.95
N ALA A 172 8.41 -18.30 -27.61
CA ALA A 172 9.14 -19.43 -27.01
C ALA A 172 10.11 -19.00 -25.89
N VAL A 173 10.46 -17.72 -25.87
CA VAL A 173 11.28 -17.07 -24.84
C VAL A 173 10.72 -15.67 -24.61
N ALA A 174 10.49 -15.28 -23.36
CA ALA A 174 10.06 -13.92 -23.03
C ALA A 174 10.63 -13.46 -21.69
N GLY A 175 10.93 -12.16 -21.62
CA GLY A 175 11.32 -11.48 -20.38
C GLY A 175 10.12 -10.89 -19.65
N PHE A 176 10.15 -10.98 -18.33
CA PHE A 176 9.10 -10.57 -17.43
C PHE A 176 9.68 -9.67 -16.33
N SER A 177 8.86 -8.71 -15.88
CA SER A 177 9.10 -7.91 -14.68
C SER A 177 7.93 -8.06 -13.74
N GLU A 178 8.22 -8.53 -12.53
CA GLU A 178 7.33 -8.51 -11.38
C GLU A 178 7.53 -7.18 -10.66
N ASN A 179 6.43 -6.47 -10.40
CA ASN A 179 6.44 -5.15 -9.80
C ASN A 179 5.51 -5.16 -8.60
N LEU A 180 6.06 -4.98 -7.41
CA LEU A 180 5.31 -4.86 -6.16
C LEU A 180 5.44 -3.43 -5.64
N TYR A 181 4.30 -2.83 -5.30
CA TYR A 181 4.25 -1.56 -4.58
C TYR A 181 3.34 -1.69 -3.36
N VAL A 182 3.77 -1.17 -2.22
CA VAL A 182 3.04 -1.15 -0.95
C VAL A 182 2.92 0.30 -0.51
N ASP A 183 1.68 0.79 -0.55
CA ASP A 183 1.26 2.17 -0.28
C ASP A 183 0.76 2.28 1.17
N SER A 184 1.42 3.12 1.96
CA SER A 184 1.06 3.41 3.34
C SER A 184 -0.21 4.25 3.40
N MET A 185 -1.09 3.95 4.35
CA MET A 185 -2.31 4.75 4.54
C MET A 185 -2.08 5.99 5.42
N ALA A 186 -0.85 6.24 5.87
CA ALA A 186 -0.52 7.42 6.65
C ALA A 186 -0.63 8.69 5.80
N THR A 187 -1.22 9.74 6.37
CA THR A 187 -1.34 11.05 5.72
C THR A 187 -1.08 12.16 6.73
N ASP A 188 -0.51 13.28 6.27
CA ASP A 188 -0.37 14.49 7.09
C ASP A 188 -1.66 15.33 7.09
N GLY A 189 -2.69 14.92 6.33
CA GLY A 189 -3.95 15.64 6.11
C GLY A 189 -3.98 16.44 4.81
N TRP A 190 -2.85 16.55 4.09
CA TRP A 190 -2.70 17.28 2.83
C TRP A 190 -2.15 16.38 1.72
N ASN A 191 -1.21 15.50 2.05
CA ASN A 191 -0.58 14.53 1.15
C ASN A 191 -0.70 13.12 1.72
N SER A 192 -0.79 12.13 0.83
CA SER A 192 -0.70 10.71 1.18
C SER A 192 0.72 10.15 1.08
N GLU A 193 1.60 10.81 0.32
CA GLU A 193 2.99 10.35 0.13
C GLU A 193 3.89 10.93 1.23
N LEU A 194 4.04 10.18 2.32
CA LEU A 194 4.90 10.56 3.44
C LEU A 194 6.26 9.84 3.42
N GLY A 195 6.56 9.06 2.37
CA GLY A 195 7.80 8.29 2.25
C GLY A 195 7.84 7.02 3.10
N TYR A 196 6.67 6.51 3.52
CA TYR A 196 6.54 5.24 4.27
C TYR A 196 6.28 4.04 3.36
N ASP A 197 6.18 4.26 2.06
CA ASP A 197 5.90 3.26 1.06
C ASP A 197 7.11 2.34 0.84
N ALA A 198 6.86 1.18 0.22
CA ALA A 198 7.91 0.26 -0.17
C ALA A 198 7.61 -0.33 -1.55
N SER A 199 8.66 -0.62 -2.31
CA SER A 199 8.53 -1.30 -3.59
C SER A 199 9.63 -2.33 -3.79
N ALA A 200 9.34 -3.33 -4.62
CA ALA A 200 10.28 -4.33 -5.05
C ALA A 200 10.04 -4.66 -6.52
N VAL A 201 11.13 -4.93 -7.24
CA VAL A 201 11.10 -5.34 -8.63
C VAL A 201 11.98 -6.57 -8.79
N ARG A 202 11.47 -7.58 -9.50
CA ARG A 202 12.24 -8.75 -9.92
C ARG A 202 12.01 -9.01 -11.39
N ALA A 203 13.09 -9.27 -12.12
CA ALA A 203 13.01 -9.68 -13.51
C ALA A 203 13.35 -11.16 -13.65
N PHE A 204 12.69 -11.83 -14.60
CA PHE A 204 13.01 -13.20 -14.99
C PHE A 204 12.71 -13.43 -16.47
N VAL A 205 13.26 -14.50 -17.03
CA VAL A 205 13.03 -14.96 -18.40
C VAL A 205 12.45 -16.36 -18.34
N LEU A 206 11.33 -16.59 -19.02
CA LEU A 206 10.91 -17.94 -19.34
C LEU A 206 11.57 -18.38 -20.64
N ALA A 207 12.25 -19.52 -20.62
CA ALA A 207 12.85 -20.13 -21.79
C ALA A 207 12.40 -21.58 -21.94
N LYS A 208 11.91 -21.96 -23.13
CA LYS A 208 11.49 -23.33 -23.38
C LYS A 208 12.67 -24.30 -23.20
N SER A 209 12.43 -25.41 -22.50
CA SER A 209 13.41 -26.50 -22.34
C SER A 209 13.56 -27.33 -23.61
#